data_AF-A0A953RL15-F1
#
_entry.id   AF-A0A953RL15-F1
#
_cell.length_a   1.000
_cell.length_b   1.000
_cell.length_c   1.000
_cell.angle_alpha   90.00
_cell.angle_beta   90.00
_cell.angle_gamma   90.00
#
_symmetry.space_group_name_H-M   'P 1'
#
loop_
_entity.id
_entity.type
_entity.pdbx_description
1 polymer ?
#
loop_
_entity_poly.entity_id
_entity_poly.type
_entity_poly.pdbx_seq_one_letter_code
_entity_poly.pdbx_strand_id
1 'polypeptide(L)'
;MRSEDAPPVLTIDDADMYGTELPSLVRDVVLRKPRPLLIMGIRSGRVDHVLNPVVMEGICKIELAMPPLADSDISGLIDLLEREKRLGILTGKHRNEQVAAFTEQAGRQLLVAMLQATSGRRFEEKAFEELGGLESDAQLVYAIVALASSYRFGLGRDEILIATGNKSNTALNSIDQLISRHVITLRPDGQIWARHRVIAEIIRDELAERGQLTLPISGLALLAASQVSASLSRSARPWRLLRIFINHDFLSRHGGPDFARNLYGTLEDPLAWDYHFWLQRGSLEVEFGDLKLAEHYLNTSRALAPDDPYIDNEYAYLLFRKAIDNPTAGEAEGLVKEATQSLEYLMSKIATPYPYHVLGNQGLAWARRGIQSPDERGKYLRTLQRRLEEGCAKYPKEVELRQLLDGIKREYLSIAVPQRAF
;
A
#
# COMPACT_ATOMS: atom_id res chain seq x y z
N MET A 1 15.41 -32.39 -23.67
CA MET A 1 16.63 -32.64 -22.87
C MET A 1 17.01 -31.33 -22.20
N ARG A 2 16.99 -31.25 -20.86
CA ARG A 2 17.65 -30.14 -20.14
C ARG A 2 19.14 -30.46 -20.16
N SER A 3 19.99 -29.56 -20.66
CA SER A 3 21.44 -29.74 -20.52
C SER A 3 21.80 -29.56 -19.04
N GLU A 4 22.65 -30.44 -18.51
CA GLU A 4 23.06 -30.40 -17.09
C GLU A 4 23.87 -29.13 -16.75
N ASP A 5 24.31 -28.37 -17.76
CA ASP A 5 25.08 -27.13 -17.64
C ASP A 5 24.23 -25.85 -17.61
N ALA A 6 22.90 -25.95 -17.76
CA ALA A 6 22.04 -24.77 -17.71
C ALA A 6 21.92 -24.24 -16.26
N PRO A 7 22.03 -22.92 -16.02
CA PRO A 7 21.90 -22.38 -14.68
C PRO A 7 20.49 -22.68 -14.13
N PRO A 8 20.37 -23.00 -12.83
CA PRO A 8 19.05 -23.20 -12.22
C PRO A 8 18.20 -21.94 -12.38
N VAL A 9 16.93 -22.09 -12.79
CA VAL A 9 16.02 -20.96 -12.95
C VAL A 9 15.11 -20.89 -11.74
N LEU A 10 15.06 -19.73 -11.09
CA LEU A 10 14.08 -19.42 -10.05
C LEU A 10 13.13 -18.35 -10.58
N THR A 11 11.84 -18.66 -10.66
CA THR A 11 10.78 -17.73 -11.01
C THR A 11 9.99 -17.37 -9.77
N ILE A 12 9.92 -16.08 -9.46
CA ILE A 12 9.10 -15.53 -8.37
C ILE A 12 8.01 -14.68 -9.02
N ASP A 13 6.80 -15.20 -9.05
CA ASP A 13 5.65 -14.37 -9.42
C ASP A 13 5.32 -13.41 -8.28
N ASP A 14 4.91 -12.19 -8.63
CA ASP A 14 4.51 -11.15 -7.66
C ASP A 14 5.52 -10.86 -6.54
N ALA A 15 6.79 -10.73 -6.90
CA ALA A 15 7.89 -10.54 -5.95
C ALA A 15 7.76 -9.27 -5.08
N ASP A 16 6.95 -8.27 -5.49
CA ASP A 16 6.66 -7.07 -4.70
C ASP A 16 6.08 -7.37 -3.31
N MET A 17 5.51 -8.57 -3.13
CA MET A 17 4.96 -9.05 -1.87
C MET A 17 5.98 -9.20 -0.74
N TYR A 18 7.26 -9.37 -1.07
CA TYR A 18 8.35 -9.51 -0.09
C TYR A 18 8.83 -8.16 0.45
N GLY A 19 8.36 -7.04 -0.12
CA GLY A 19 8.66 -5.71 0.40
C GLY A 19 10.16 -5.43 0.45
N THR A 20 10.61 -4.88 1.58
CA THR A 20 12.02 -4.49 1.83
C THR A 20 12.97 -5.67 2.01
N GLU A 21 12.47 -6.89 2.19
CA GLU A 21 13.30 -8.10 2.30
C GLU A 21 13.74 -8.64 0.93
N LEU A 22 13.02 -8.26 -0.15
CA LEU A 22 13.28 -8.74 -1.49
C LEU A 22 14.72 -8.46 -1.97
N PRO A 23 15.30 -7.25 -1.83
CA PRO A 23 16.65 -6.98 -2.31
C PRO A 23 17.71 -7.89 -1.69
N SER A 24 17.62 -8.12 -0.38
CA SER A 24 18.55 -8.97 0.35
C SER A 24 18.43 -10.42 -0.12
N LEU A 25 17.21 -10.93 -0.28
CA LEU A 25 16.95 -12.26 -0.82
C LEU A 25 17.54 -12.42 -2.24
N VAL A 26 17.29 -11.45 -3.12
CA VAL A 26 17.82 -11.46 -4.48
C VAL A 26 19.35 -11.51 -4.48
N ARG A 27 19.99 -10.67 -3.65
CA ARG A 27 21.44 -10.62 -3.51
C ARG A 27 22.00 -11.96 -3.04
N ASP A 28 21.43 -12.53 -2.00
CA ASP A 28 21.88 -13.82 -1.45
C ASP A 28 21.72 -14.97 -2.45
N VAL A 29 20.64 -14.97 -3.23
CA VAL A 29 20.37 -16.01 -4.23
C VAL A 29 21.31 -15.89 -5.42
N VAL A 30 21.51 -14.68 -5.96
CA VAL A 30 22.33 -14.44 -7.16
C VAL A 30 23.83 -14.63 -6.88
N LEU A 31 24.27 -14.44 -5.63
CA LEU A 31 25.67 -14.64 -5.25
C LEU A 31 26.04 -16.11 -4.96
N ARG A 32 25.06 -17.02 -4.85
CA ARG A 32 25.32 -18.46 -4.66
C ARG A 32 25.88 -19.11 -5.92
N LYS A 33 26.65 -20.20 -5.74
CA LYS A 33 27.12 -21.07 -6.82
C LYS A 33 26.36 -22.41 -6.78
N PRO A 34 25.90 -22.95 -7.93
CA PRO A 34 25.85 -22.32 -9.24
C PRO A 34 24.89 -21.12 -9.26
N ARG A 35 25.22 -20.07 -10.03
CA ARG A 35 24.44 -18.83 -10.06
C ARG A 35 23.09 -19.08 -10.74
N PRO A 36 21.96 -18.95 -10.04
CA PRO A 36 20.66 -19.14 -10.67
C PRO A 36 20.30 -17.94 -11.55
N LEU A 37 19.52 -18.19 -12.60
CA LEU A 37 18.77 -17.15 -13.31
C LEU A 37 17.51 -16.86 -12.51
N LEU A 38 17.40 -15.66 -11.96
CA LEU A 38 16.22 -15.20 -11.23
C LEU A 38 15.30 -14.39 -12.16
N ILE A 39 14.04 -14.80 -12.27
CA ILE A 39 13.00 -14.09 -13.02
C ILE A 39 11.93 -13.67 -12.02
N MET A 40 11.56 -12.39 -12.02
CA MET A 40 10.59 -11.85 -11.06
C MET A 40 9.46 -11.12 -11.79
N GLY A 41 8.21 -11.44 -11.43
CA GLY A 41 7.04 -10.64 -11.77
C GLY A 41 6.87 -9.54 -10.73
N ILE A 42 6.91 -8.27 -11.13
CA ILE A 42 6.75 -7.13 -10.22
C ILE A 42 5.77 -6.14 -10.85
N ARG A 43 4.85 -5.58 -10.05
CA ARG A 43 3.98 -4.48 -10.52
C ARG A 43 4.86 -3.28 -10.87
N SER A 44 4.71 -2.73 -12.07
CA SER A 44 5.54 -1.63 -12.58
C SER A 44 5.68 -0.47 -11.60
N GLY A 45 4.58 -0.03 -10.99
CA GLY A 45 4.58 1.07 -10.01
C GLY A 45 5.26 0.75 -8.66
N ARG A 46 5.66 -0.49 -8.40
CA ARG A 46 6.32 -0.90 -7.14
C ARG A 46 7.80 -1.25 -7.30
N VAL A 47 8.28 -1.44 -8.53
CA VAL A 47 9.65 -1.90 -8.83
C VAL A 47 10.70 -1.14 -8.01
N ASP A 48 10.59 0.19 -8.00
CA ASP A 48 11.57 1.05 -7.34
C ASP A 48 11.52 0.99 -5.81
N HIS A 49 10.33 0.76 -5.26
CA HIS A 49 10.16 0.64 -3.82
C HIS A 49 10.70 -0.69 -3.29
N VAL A 50 10.52 -1.78 -4.04
CA VAL A 50 10.96 -3.12 -3.61
C VAL A 50 12.36 -3.49 -4.07
N LEU A 51 12.96 -2.83 -5.07
CA LEU A 51 14.32 -3.09 -5.52
C LEU A 51 15.24 -1.89 -5.26
N ASN A 52 15.67 -1.74 -3.99
CA ASN A 52 16.57 -0.67 -3.58
C ASN A 52 17.88 -0.66 -4.39
N PRO A 53 18.21 0.44 -5.11
CA PRO A 53 19.42 0.52 -5.95
C PRO A 53 20.73 0.27 -5.20
N VAL A 54 20.81 0.71 -3.94
CA VAL A 54 22.02 0.58 -3.10
C VAL A 54 22.28 -0.87 -2.75
N VAL A 55 21.25 -1.61 -2.33
CA VAL A 55 21.39 -3.05 -1.98
C VAL A 55 21.64 -3.90 -3.22
N MET A 56 21.08 -3.49 -4.35
CA MET A 56 21.21 -4.16 -5.64
C MET A 56 22.50 -3.82 -6.39
N GLU A 57 23.39 -3.01 -5.81
CA GLU A 57 24.65 -2.60 -6.44
C GLU A 57 25.51 -3.83 -6.79
N GLY A 58 25.98 -3.87 -8.04
CA GLY A 58 26.79 -4.95 -8.60
C GLY A 58 26.00 -6.15 -9.16
N ILE A 59 24.67 -6.16 -9.06
CA ILE A 59 23.81 -7.21 -9.64
C ILE A 59 23.36 -6.79 -11.05
N CYS A 60 23.67 -7.62 -12.05
CA CYS A 60 23.17 -7.43 -13.41
C CYS A 60 21.66 -7.72 -13.44
N LYS A 61 20.87 -6.74 -13.89
CA LYS A 61 19.41 -6.87 -14.04
C LYS A 61 18.96 -6.38 -15.41
N ILE A 62 17.94 -7.05 -15.95
CA ILE A 62 17.23 -6.65 -17.16
C ILE A 62 15.77 -6.47 -16.77
N GLU A 63 15.25 -5.27 -16.96
CA GLU A 63 13.84 -4.97 -16.75
C GLU A 63 13.09 -5.08 -18.08
N LEU A 64 12.07 -5.93 -18.11
CA LEU A 64 11.20 -6.10 -19.27
C LEU A 64 9.81 -5.58 -18.88
N ALA A 65 9.49 -4.37 -19.32
CA ALA A 65 8.15 -3.83 -19.18
C ALA A 65 7.19 -4.61 -20.09
N MET A 66 6.16 -5.21 -19.51
CA MET A 66 5.13 -5.88 -20.30
C MET A 66 4.29 -4.83 -21.05
N PRO A 67 4.29 -4.84 -22.41
CA PRO A 67 3.53 -3.88 -23.18
C PRO A 67 2.02 -4.17 -23.12
N PRO A 68 1.16 -3.21 -23.48
CA PRO A 68 -0.23 -3.47 -23.84
C PRO A 68 -0.35 -4.50 -24.98
N LEU A 69 -1.55 -5.03 -25.18
CA LEU A 69 -1.84 -5.95 -26.29
C LEU A 69 -1.57 -5.27 -27.63
N ALA A 70 -0.83 -5.95 -28.52
CA ALA A 70 -0.66 -5.51 -29.89
C ALA A 70 -1.91 -5.86 -30.73
N ASP A 71 -2.08 -5.21 -31.88
CA ASP A 71 -3.19 -5.48 -32.80
C ASP A 71 -3.24 -6.95 -33.27
N SER A 72 -2.07 -7.59 -33.40
CA SER A 72 -1.95 -9.01 -33.70
C SER A 72 -2.49 -9.89 -32.56
N ASP A 73 -2.25 -9.49 -31.30
CA ASP A 73 -2.76 -10.20 -30.13
C ASP A 73 -4.27 -10.06 -30.04
N ILE A 74 -4.79 -8.84 -30.26
CA ILE A 74 -6.23 -8.56 -30.31
C ILE A 74 -6.90 -9.40 -31.39
N SER A 75 -6.31 -9.44 -32.59
CA SER A 75 -6.82 -10.25 -33.69
C SER A 75 -6.83 -11.73 -33.34
N GLY A 76 -5.73 -12.27 -32.81
CA GLY A 76 -5.65 -13.67 -32.39
C GLY A 76 -6.64 -14.02 -31.27
N LEU A 77 -6.91 -13.09 -30.35
CA LEU A 77 -7.91 -13.24 -29.31
C LEU A 77 -9.33 -13.27 -29.86
N ILE A 78 -9.68 -12.39 -30.81
CA ILE A 78 -10.99 -12.39 -31.45
C ILE A 78 -11.18 -13.70 -32.23
N ASP A 79 -10.16 -14.17 -32.97
CA ASP A 79 -10.23 -15.45 -33.70
C ASP A 79 -10.44 -16.63 -32.76
N LEU A 80 -9.75 -16.64 -31.61
CA LEU A 80 -9.95 -17.64 -30.57
C LEU A 80 -11.37 -17.57 -30.01
N LEU A 81 -11.88 -16.39 -29.65
CA LEU A 81 -13.21 -16.21 -29.10
C LEU A 81 -14.31 -16.58 -30.10
N GLU A 82 -14.12 -16.27 -31.38
CA GLU A 82 -15.04 -16.66 -32.46
C GLU A 82 -15.10 -18.17 -32.60
N ARG A 83 -13.93 -18.83 -32.67
CA ARG A 83 -13.82 -20.29 -32.76
C ARG A 83 -14.50 -20.98 -31.57
N GLU A 84 -14.30 -20.45 -30.36
CA GLU A 84 -14.89 -20.99 -29.13
C GLU A 84 -16.34 -20.53 -28.90
N LYS A 85 -16.93 -19.74 -29.81
CA LYS A 85 -18.29 -19.17 -29.73
C LYS A 85 -18.53 -18.31 -28.48
N ARG A 86 -17.52 -17.54 -28.07
CA ARG A 86 -17.48 -16.68 -26.88
C ARG A 86 -17.43 -15.18 -27.18
N LEU A 87 -17.73 -14.77 -28.41
CA LEU A 87 -17.77 -13.34 -28.79
C LEU A 87 -18.89 -12.54 -28.11
N GLY A 88 -19.95 -13.21 -27.64
CA GLY A 88 -21.06 -12.56 -26.93
C GLY A 88 -21.71 -11.47 -27.79
N ILE A 89 -21.75 -10.23 -27.31
CA ILE A 89 -22.34 -9.09 -28.04
C ILE A 89 -21.57 -8.68 -29.31
N LEU A 90 -20.35 -9.19 -29.51
CA LEU A 90 -19.56 -8.97 -30.73
C LEU A 90 -19.91 -9.96 -31.85
N THR A 91 -20.75 -10.95 -31.55
CA THR A 91 -21.21 -11.93 -32.54
C THR A 91 -21.98 -11.20 -33.65
N GLY A 92 -21.55 -11.38 -34.90
CA GLY A 92 -22.17 -10.75 -36.06
C GLY A 92 -21.72 -9.30 -36.34
N LYS A 93 -20.89 -8.69 -35.49
CA LYS A 93 -20.27 -7.39 -35.79
C LYS A 93 -19.13 -7.53 -36.80
N HIS A 94 -18.86 -6.46 -37.55
CA HIS A 94 -17.72 -6.44 -38.46
C HIS A 94 -16.39 -6.47 -37.71
N ARG A 95 -15.36 -7.10 -38.30
CA ARG A 95 -14.05 -7.28 -37.67
C ARG A 95 -13.43 -5.97 -37.16
N ASN A 96 -13.59 -4.88 -37.89
CA ASN A 96 -13.10 -3.56 -37.48
C ASN A 96 -13.78 -3.07 -36.19
N GLU A 97 -15.07 -3.33 -36.02
CA GLU A 97 -15.81 -2.98 -34.80
C GLU A 97 -15.41 -3.87 -33.62
N GLN A 98 -15.13 -5.15 -33.89
CA GLN A 98 -14.62 -6.08 -32.87
C GLN A 98 -13.24 -5.65 -32.37
N VAL A 99 -12.34 -5.29 -33.29
CA VAL A 99 -11.00 -4.79 -32.94
C VAL A 99 -11.10 -3.46 -32.19
N ALA A 100 -11.91 -2.50 -32.67
CA ALA A 100 -12.11 -1.23 -31.98
C ALA A 100 -12.61 -1.40 -30.53
N ALA A 101 -13.55 -2.32 -30.31
CA ALA A 101 -14.05 -2.64 -28.97
C ALA A 101 -12.96 -3.18 -28.03
N PHE A 102 -11.95 -3.88 -28.55
CA PHE A 102 -10.79 -4.31 -27.77
C PHE A 102 -9.77 -3.19 -27.60
N THR A 103 -9.47 -2.40 -28.62
CA THR A 103 -8.48 -1.32 -28.59
C THR A 103 -8.87 -0.20 -27.63
N GLU A 104 -10.14 0.21 -27.62
CA GLU A 104 -10.67 1.21 -26.66
C GLU A 104 -10.57 0.71 -25.20
N GLN A 105 -10.59 -0.61 -25.00
CA GLN A 105 -10.56 -1.26 -23.68
C GLN A 105 -9.16 -1.75 -23.28
N ALA A 106 -8.21 -1.86 -24.22
CA ALA A 106 -6.89 -2.47 -24.04
C ALA A 106 -5.97 -1.71 -23.06
N GLY A 107 -6.34 -0.49 -22.68
CA GLY A 107 -5.75 0.23 -21.54
C GLY A 107 -6.08 -0.36 -20.16
N ARG A 108 -6.89 -1.41 -20.11
CA ARG A 108 -7.27 -2.17 -18.90
C ARG A 108 -7.03 -3.64 -19.20
N GLN A 109 -6.19 -4.27 -18.37
CA GLN A 109 -5.73 -5.67 -18.39
C GLN A 109 -6.55 -6.62 -19.27
N LEU A 110 -5.88 -7.45 -20.09
CA LEU A 110 -6.44 -8.41 -21.06
C LEU A 110 -7.79 -9.04 -20.65
N LEU A 111 -7.92 -9.49 -19.40
CA LEU A 111 -9.14 -10.11 -18.88
C LEU A 111 -10.35 -9.15 -18.82
N VAL A 112 -10.13 -7.90 -18.43
CA VAL A 112 -11.14 -6.84 -18.39
C VAL A 112 -11.59 -6.51 -19.81
N ALA A 113 -10.63 -6.31 -20.73
CA ALA A 113 -10.91 -6.05 -22.13
C ALA A 113 -11.73 -7.18 -22.77
N MET A 114 -11.36 -8.45 -22.54
CA MET A 114 -12.11 -9.60 -23.04
C MET A 114 -13.54 -9.66 -22.50
N LEU A 115 -13.76 -9.46 -21.20
CA LEU A 115 -15.10 -9.61 -20.64
C LEU A 115 -16.01 -8.41 -20.96
N GLN A 116 -15.45 -7.20 -20.96
CA GLN A 116 -16.20 -5.99 -21.29
C GLN A 116 -16.57 -5.94 -22.78
N ALA A 117 -15.64 -6.29 -23.67
CA ALA A 117 -15.91 -6.30 -25.10
C ALA A 117 -16.97 -7.35 -25.48
N THR A 118 -16.98 -8.51 -24.81
CA THR A 118 -17.94 -9.61 -25.10
C THR A 118 -19.27 -9.49 -24.36
N SER A 119 -19.35 -8.76 -23.24
CA SER A 119 -20.60 -8.61 -22.46
C SER A 119 -21.32 -7.26 -22.64
N GLY A 120 -20.63 -6.23 -23.14
CA GLY A 120 -21.22 -4.90 -23.33
C GLY A 120 -21.45 -4.09 -22.05
N ARG A 121 -21.09 -4.64 -20.88
CA ARG A 121 -21.15 -3.95 -19.59
C ARG A 121 -19.74 -3.76 -19.05
N ARG A 122 -19.57 -2.74 -18.21
CA ARG A 122 -18.32 -2.57 -17.46
C ARG A 122 -18.13 -3.80 -16.58
N PHE A 123 -16.92 -4.37 -16.59
CA PHE A 123 -16.62 -5.56 -15.80
C PHE A 123 -16.82 -5.29 -14.31
N GLU A 124 -16.54 -4.06 -13.90
CA GLU A 124 -16.70 -3.55 -12.54
C GLU A 124 -18.15 -3.68 -12.06
N GLU A 125 -19.10 -3.21 -12.87
CA GLU A 125 -20.54 -3.28 -12.58
C GLU A 125 -21.00 -4.72 -12.41
N LYS A 126 -20.57 -5.63 -13.29
CA LYS A 126 -20.97 -7.05 -13.23
C LYS A 126 -20.41 -7.75 -11.99
N ALA A 127 -19.16 -7.47 -11.62
CA ALA A 127 -18.54 -8.05 -10.43
C ALA A 127 -19.25 -7.57 -9.14
N PHE A 128 -19.67 -6.30 -9.12
CA PHE A 128 -20.40 -5.76 -7.98
C PHE A 128 -21.87 -6.19 -7.94
N GLU A 129 -22.55 -6.31 -9.08
CA GLU A 129 -23.89 -6.92 -9.18
C GLU A 129 -23.90 -8.36 -8.64
N GLU A 130 -22.84 -9.14 -8.91
CA GLU A 130 -22.70 -10.48 -8.35
C GLU A 130 -22.65 -10.45 -6.82
N LEU A 131 -21.90 -9.51 -6.22
CA LEU A 131 -21.89 -9.32 -4.77
C LEU A 131 -23.29 -8.90 -4.27
N GLY A 132 -23.92 -7.92 -4.91
CA GLY A 132 -25.24 -7.42 -4.53
C GLY A 132 -26.35 -8.46 -4.60
N GLY A 133 -26.23 -9.47 -5.46
CA GLY A 133 -27.18 -10.57 -5.60
C GLY A 133 -27.06 -11.68 -4.53
N LEU A 134 -26.08 -11.59 -3.62
CA LEU A 134 -25.89 -12.56 -2.53
C LEU A 134 -26.68 -12.19 -1.28
N GLU A 135 -26.96 -13.17 -0.43
CA GLU A 135 -27.49 -12.94 0.92
C GLU A 135 -26.43 -12.29 1.83
N SER A 136 -26.85 -11.60 2.89
CA SER A 136 -26.00 -10.85 3.83
C SER A 136 -24.72 -11.59 4.26
N ASP A 137 -24.84 -12.84 4.74
CA ASP A 137 -23.69 -13.62 5.21
C ASP A 137 -22.71 -13.93 4.06
N ALA A 138 -23.25 -14.30 2.89
CA ALA A 138 -22.46 -14.58 1.69
C ALA A 138 -21.80 -13.31 1.13
N GLN A 139 -22.44 -12.15 1.24
CA GLN A 139 -21.86 -10.86 0.89
C GLN A 139 -20.63 -10.56 1.73
N LEU A 140 -20.73 -10.69 3.05
CA LEU A 140 -19.61 -10.43 3.96
C LEU A 140 -18.47 -11.43 3.73
N VAL A 141 -18.77 -12.72 3.58
CA VAL A 141 -17.77 -13.75 3.23
C VAL A 141 -17.05 -13.37 1.94
N TYR A 142 -17.80 -13.01 0.90
CA TYR A 142 -17.20 -12.67 -0.39
C TYR A 142 -16.36 -11.39 -0.30
N ALA A 143 -16.84 -10.37 0.40
CA ALA A 143 -16.10 -9.12 0.63
C ALA A 143 -14.78 -9.35 1.38
N ILE A 144 -14.77 -10.19 2.42
CA ILE A 144 -13.55 -10.55 3.18
C ILE A 144 -12.56 -11.29 2.27
N VAL A 145 -13.03 -12.30 1.54
CA VAL A 145 -12.17 -13.09 0.62
C VAL A 145 -11.62 -12.23 -0.50
N ALA A 146 -12.45 -11.35 -1.09
CA ALA A 146 -12.04 -10.41 -2.12
C ALA A 146 -11.01 -9.41 -1.58
N LEU A 147 -11.26 -8.81 -0.42
CA LEU A 147 -10.33 -7.88 0.21
C LEU A 147 -8.98 -8.55 0.47
N ALA A 148 -8.96 -9.72 1.12
CA ALA A 148 -7.73 -10.48 1.36
C ALA A 148 -7.01 -10.85 0.05
N SER A 149 -7.75 -11.34 -0.95
CA SER A 149 -7.19 -11.72 -2.26
C SER A 149 -6.61 -10.54 -3.02
N SER A 150 -7.18 -9.33 -2.88
CA SER A 150 -6.65 -8.11 -3.49
C SER A 150 -5.27 -7.74 -2.93
N TYR A 151 -5.02 -8.11 -1.66
CA TYR A 151 -3.73 -8.03 -0.97
C TYR A 151 -2.93 -9.33 -1.04
N ARG A 152 -3.34 -10.27 -1.90
CA ARG A 152 -2.68 -11.56 -2.17
C ARG A 152 -2.60 -12.51 -0.97
N PHE A 153 -3.62 -12.49 -0.13
CA PHE A 153 -3.82 -13.50 0.90
C PHE A 153 -5.01 -14.39 0.52
N GLY A 154 -4.75 -15.69 0.46
CA GLY A 154 -5.82 -16.69 0.59
C GLY A 154 -6.20 -16.84 2.06
N LEU A 155 -7.41 -17.33 2.32
CA LEU A 155 -7.91 -17.57 3.68
C LEU A 155 -8.38 -19.02 3.84
N GLY A 156 -8.12 -19.61 5.01
CA GLY A 156 -8.75 -20.85 5.44
C GLY A 156 -10.25 -20.66 5.75
N ARG A 157 -11.01 -21.76 5.83
CA ARG A 157 -12.43 -21.71 6.23
C ARG A 157 -12.61 -21.14 7.64
N ASP A 158 -11.79 -21.62 8.57
CA ASP A 158 -11.72 -21.15 9.95
C ASP A 158 -11.36 -19.66 10.04
N GLU A 159 -10.40 -19.22 9.22
CA GLU A 159 -10.00 -17.81 9.15
C GLU A 159 -11.14 -16.91 8.66
N ILE A 160 -11.89 -17.35 7.65
CA ILE A 160 -13.08 -16.64 7.16
C ILE A 160 -14.13 -16.54 8.27
N LEU A 161 -14.40 -17.62 9.00
CA LEU A 161 -15.38 -17.61 10.11
C LEU A 161 -14.96 -16.69 11.26
N ILE A 162 -13.66 -16.61 11.57
CA ILE A 162 -13.13 -15.67 12.56
C ILE A 162 -13.32 -14.24 12.07
N ALA A 163 -12.96 -13.96 10.80
CA ALA A 163 -13.06 -12.63 10.22
C ALA A 163 -14.50 -12.15 10.06
N THR A 164 -15.47 -13.02 9.79
CA THR A 164 -16.89 -12.64 9.76
C THR A 164 -17.46 -12.39 11.17
N GLY A 165 -16.78 -12.84 12.22
CA GLY A 165 -17.33 -12.90 13.57
C GLY A 165 -18.50 -13.87 13.73
N ASN A 166 -18.80 -14.68 12.70
CA ASN A 166 -19.97 -15.56 12.65
C ASN A 166 -19.50 -17.02 12.58
N LYS A 167 -19.57 -17.73 13.72
CA LYS A 167 -19.23 -19.16 13.85
C LYS A 167 -20.42 -20.10 13.56
N SER A 168 -21.51 -19.59 13.02
CA SER A 168 -22.70 -20.40 12.77
C SER A 168 -22.58 -21.26 11.51
N ASN A 169 -23.47 -22.25 11.40
CA ASN A 169 -23.58 -23.08 10.20
C ASN A 169 -24.00 -22.28 8.96
N THR A 170 -24.62 -21.10 9.10
CA THR A 170 -25.04 -20.28 7.95
C THR A 170 -23.83 -19.72 7.21
N ALA A 171 -22.80 -19.27 7.93
CA ALA A 171 -21.56 -18.78 7.35
C ALA A 171 -20.78 -19.89 6.64
N LEU A 172 -20.72 -21.09 7.24
CA LEU A 172 -20.12 -22.27 6.59
C LEU A 172 -20.85 -22.65 5.29
N ASN A 173 -22.19 -22.72 5.34
CA ASN A 173 -23.01 -22.99 4.16
C ASN A 173 -22.80 -21.92 3.08
N SER A 174 -22.66 -20.65 3.47
CA SER A 174 -22.36 -19.55 2.55
C SER A 174 -21.01 -19.74 1.85
N ILE A 175 -19.96 -20.15 2.58
CA ILE A 175 -18.66 -20.46 1.99
C ILE A 175 -18.78 -21.59 0.95
N ASP A 176 -19.42 -22.70 1.31
CA ASP A 176 -19.55 -23.85 0.40
C ASP A 176 -20.45 -23.54 -0.81
N GLN A 177 -21.49 -22.72 -0.63
CA GLN A 177 -22.33 -22.22 -1.73
C GLN A 177 -21.54 -21.32 -2.68
N LEU A 178 -20.69 -20.42 -2.17
CA LEU A 178 -19.85 -19.56 -3.00
C LEU A 178 -18.78 -20.35 -3.76
N ILE A 179 -18.21 -21.39 -3.15
CA ILE A 179 -17.27 -22.31 -3.81
C ILE A 179 -17.98 -23.09 -4.93
N SER A 180 -19.13 -23.70 -4.64
CA SER A 180 -19.87 -24.49 -5.63
C SER A 180 -20.35 -23.64 -6.81
N ARG A 181 -20.68 -22.35 -6.57
CA ARG A 181 -21.03 -21.37 -7.61
C ARG A 181 -19.81 -20.74 -8.31
N HIS A 182 -18.59 -21.11 -7.96
CA HIS A 182 -17.35 -20.58 -8.54
C HIS A 182 -17.21 -19.05 -8.40
N VAL A 183 -17.83 -18.48 -7.36
CA VAL A 183 -17.65 -17.06 -6.99
C VAL A 183 -16.29 -16.87 -6.31
N ILE A 184 -15.96 -17.82 -5.43
CA ILE A 184 -14.64 -18.00 -4.81
C ILE A 184 -14.08 -19.38 -5.16
N THR A 185 -12.77 -19.56 -5.02
CA THR A 185 -12.06 -20.77 -5.45
C THR A 185 -11.26 -21.34 -4.28
N LEU A 186 -11.50 -22.62 -3.97
CA LEU A 186 -10.67 -23.41 -3.07
C LEU A 186 -9.46 -23.94 -3.84
N ARG A 187 -8.25 -23.61 -3.38
CA ARG A 187 -7.00 -24.13 -3.94
C ARG A 187 -6.57 -25.43 -3.25
N PRO A 188 -5.66 -26.22 -3.86
CA PRO A 188 -5.20 -27.49 -3.30
C PRO A 188 -4.52 -27.38 -1.92
N ASP A 189 -3.99 -26.20 -1.59
CA ASP A 189 -3.39 -25.87 -0.29
C ASP A 189 -4.44 -25.60 0.81
N GLY A 190 -5.73 -25.76 0.51
CA GLY A 190 -6.84 -25.51 1.42
C GLY A 190 -7.20 -24.03 1.55
N GLN A 191 -6.51 -23.13 0.84
CA GLN A 191 -6.76 -21.70 0.89
C GLN A 191 -7.87 -21.30 -0.10
N ILE A 192 -8.72 -20.40 0.34
CA ILE A 192 -9.83 -19.86 -0.44
C ILE A 192 -9.43 -18.47 -0.95
N TRP A 193 -9.67 -18.26 -2.24
CA TRP A 193 -9.33 -17.04 -2.96
C TRP A 193 -10.54 -16.53 -3.73
N ALA A 194 -10.55 -15.24 -4.04
CA ALA A 194 -11.38 -14.76 -5.13
C ALA A 194 -10.96 -15.48 -6.43
N ARG A 195 -11.93 -15.78 -7.30
CA ARG A 195 -11.66 -16.51 -8.56
C ARG A 195 -10.62 -15.84 -9.47
N HIS A 196 -10.45 -14.53 -9.34
CA HIS A 196 -9.40 -13.78 -10.04
C HIS A 196 -8.99 -12.54 -9.23
N ARG A 197 -7.69 -12.22 -9.21
CA ARG A 197 -7.17 -11.05 -8.47
C ARG A 197 -7.81 -9.74 -8.92
N VAL A 198 -8.02 -9.57 -10.22
CA VAL A 198 -8.61 -8.36 -10.79
C VAL A 198 -10.05 -8.15 -10.31
N ILE A 199 -10.81 -9.24 -10.14
CA ILE A 199 -12.17 -9.17 -9.58
C ILE A 199 -12.09 -8.76 -8.10
N ALA A 200 -11.11 -9.29 -7.39
CA ALA A 200 -10.86 -8.93 -5.99
C ALA A 200 -10.54 -7.43 -5.83
N GLU A 201 -9.70 -6.89 -6.72
CA GLU A 201 -9.35 -5.46 -6.75
C GLU A 201 -10.57 -4.59 -7.08
N ILE A 202 -11.37 -4.97 -8.08
CA ILE A 202 -12.62 -4.30 -8.44
C ILE A 202 -13.61 -4.27 -7.27
N ILE A 203 -13.85 -5.42 -6.64
CA ILE A 203 -14.79 -5.50 -5.51
C ILE A 203 -14.31 -4.65 -4.34
N ARG A 204 -13.00 -4.68 -4.03
CA ARG A 204 -12.41 -3.80 -3.02
C ARG A 204 -12.68 -2.33 -3.35
N ASP A 205 -12.42 -1.91 -4.59
CA ASP A 205 -12.52 -0.51 -4.99
C ASP A 205 -13.98 -0.03 -4.95
N GLU A 206 -14.93 -0.84 -5.43
CA GLU A 206 -16.38 -0.54 -5.33
C GLU A 206 -16.87 -0.50 -3.87
N LEU A 207 -16.41 -1.40 -3.01
CA LEU A 207 -16.72 -1.36 -1.58
C LEU A 207 -16.12 -0.11 -0.92
N ALA A 208 -14.94 0.34 -1.35
CA ALA A 208 -14.32 1.57 -0.86
C ALA A 208 -15.16 2.80 -1.22
N GLU A 209 -15.54 2.93 -2.49
CA GLU A 209 -16.37 4.03 -2.99
C GLU A 209 -17.72 4.13 -2.28
N ARG A 210 -18.27 2.99 -1.84
CA ARG A 210 -19.55 2.91 -1.13
C ARG A 210 -19.43 2.96 0.40
N GLY A 211 -18.21 3.06 0.95
CA GLY A 211 -17.97 3.09 2.39
C GLY A 211 -18.29 1.76 3.11
N GLN A 212 -18.24 0.63 2.38
CA GLN A 212 -18.63 -0.70 2.87
C GLN A 212 -17.43 -1.58 3.28
N LEU A 213 -16.21 -1.03 3.27
CA LEU A 213 -14.98 -1.77 3.63
C LEU A 213 -14.75 -1.92 5.13
N THR A 214 -15.40 -1.12 5.97
CA THR A 214 -15.13 -1.09 7.42
C THR A 214 -15.31 -2.47 8.08
N LEU A 215 -16.37 -3.20 7.76
CA LEU A 215 -16.63 -4.55 8.30
C LEU A 215 -15.58 -5.58 7.83
N PRO A 216 -15.30 -5.75 6.52
CA PRO A 216 -14.21 -6.62 6.06
C PRO A 216 -12.84 -6.27 6.65
N ILE A 217 -12.51 -4.98 6.79
CA ILE A 217 -11.25 -4.51 7.37
C ILE A 217 -11.16 -4.93 8.84
N SER A 218 -12.19 -4.66 9.65
CA SER A 218 -12.22 -5.05 11.06
C SER A 218 -12.05 -6.56 11.23
N GLY A 219 -12.74 -7.35 10.39
CA GLY A 219 -12.64 -8.80 10.39
C GLY A 219 -11.23 -9.30 10.12
N LEU A 220 -10.57 -8.78 9.08
CA LEU A 220 -9.20 -9.17 8.74
C LEU A 220 -8.16 -8.68 9.77
N ALA A 221 -8.37 -7.51 10.36
CA ALA A 221 -7.51 -7.00 11.43
C ALA A 221 -7.61 -7.88 12.69
N LEU A 222 -8.82 -8.25 13.10
CA LEU A 222 -9.06 -9.15 14.23
C LEU A 222 -8.49 -10.56 13.99
N LEU A 223 -8.70 -11.10 12.79
CA LEU A 223 -8.09 -12.36 12.37
C LEU A 223 -6.57 -12.29 12.51
N ALA A 224 -5.93 -11.26 11.94
CA ALA A 224 -4.48 -11.10 12.00
C ALA A 224 -3.99 -10.97 13.45
N ALA A 225 -4.67 -10.16 14.27
CA ALA A 225 -4.34 -9.96 15.67
C ALA A 225 -4.43 -11.26 16.49
N SER A 226 -5.39 -12.13 16.18
CA SER A 226 -5.56 -13.43 16.86
C SER A 226 -4.46 -14.46 16.54
N GLN A 227 -3.67 -14.23 15.48
CA GLN A 227 -2.67 -15.17 14.98
C GLN A 227 -1.22 -14.70 15.18
N VAL A 228 -1.00 -13.44 15.56
CA VAL A 228 0.34 -12.90 15.82
C VAL A 228 0.79 -13.19 17.25
N SER A 229 2.10 -13.34 17.43
CA SER A 229 2.74 -13.49 18.73
C SER A 229 4.15 -12.94 18.67
N ALA A 230 4.74 -12.68 19.84
CA ALA A 230 6.10 -12.13 19.95
C ALA A 230 7.19 -13.05 19.35
N SER A 231 6.95 -14.37 19.34
CA SER A 231 7.89 -15.34 18.77
C SER A 231 7.73 -15.53 17.26
N LEU A 232 6.63 -15.06 16.67
CA LEU A 232 6.39 -15.20 15.24
C LEU A 232 7.21 -14.16 14.47
N SER A 233 7.93 -14.60 13.45
CA SER A 233 8.70 -13.71 12.57
C SER A 233 7.82 -12.64 11.94
N ARG A 234 8.25 -11.37 11.95
CA ARG A 234 7.54 -10.23 11.33
C ARG A 234 7.31 -10.38 9.82
N SER A 235 8.04 -11.28 9.16
CA SER A 235 7.88 -11.64 7.75
C SER A 235 6.73 -12.65 7.52
N ALA A 236 6.22 -13.28 8.59
CA ALA A 236 5.17 -14.28 8.49
C ALA A 236 3.85 -13.68 8.01
N ARG A 237 3.01 -14.52 7.38
CA ARG A 237 1.72 -14.12 6.82
C ARG A 237 0.82 -13.35 7.80
N PRO A 238 0.60 -13.79 9.06
CA PRO A 238 -0.23 -13.04 10.01
C PRO A 238 0.26 -11.62 10.27
N TRP A 239 1.57 -11.44 10.42
CA TRP A 239 2.16 -10.10 10.60
C TRP A 239 2.00 -9.22 9.36
N ARG A 240 2.22 -9.79 8.17
CA ARG A 240 2.03 -9.06 6.91
C ARG A 240 0.58 -8.63 6.72
N LEU A 241 -0.38 -9.48 7.09
CA LEU A 241 -1.80 -9.18 7.10
C LEU A 241 -2.10 -8.04 8.10
N LEU A 242 -1.62 -8.17 9.33
CA LEU A 242 -1.82 -7.19 10.40
C LEU A 242 -1.33 -5.80 9.97
N ARG A 243 -0.08 -5.68 9.52
CA ARG A 243 0.52 -4.40 9.10
C ARG A 243 -0.30 -3.64 8.06
N ILE A 244 -1.03 -4.33 7.19
CA ILE A 244 -1.90 -3.70 6.20
C ILE A 244 -3.16 -3.18 6.88
N PHE A 245 -3.84 -4.04 7.65
CA PHE A 245 -5.16 -3.74 8.20
C PHE A 245 -5.14 -2.95 9.52
N ILE A 246 -3.96 -2.66 10.08
CA ILE A 246 -3.79 -1.70 11.19
C ILE A 246 -3.07 -0.42 10.76
N ASN A 247 -2.75 -0.24 9.48
CA ASN A 247 -2.06 0.97 9.04
C ASN A 247 -2.99 2.20 9.17
N HIS A 248 -2.56 3.24 9.87
CA HIS A 248 -3.42 4.39 10.18
C HIS A 248 -3.91 5.14 8.93
N ASP A 249 -3.07 5.36 7.93
CA ASP A 249 -3.44 5.99 6.67
C ASP A 249 -4.44 5.13 5.89
N PHE A 250 -4.22 3.82 5.85
CA PHE A 250 -5.18 2.87 5.27
C PHE A 250 -6.54 2.93 5.98
N LEU A 251 -6.56 2.91 7.31
CA LEU A 251 -7.80 2.95 8.09
C LEU A 251 -8.53 4.29 7.94
N SER A 252 -7.80 5.40 8.04
CA SER A 252 -8.34 6.76 7.89
C SER A 252 -8.95 6.95 6.49
N ARG A 253 -8.27 6.47 5.44
CA ARG A 253 -8.76 6.56 4.05
C ARG A 253 -10.08 5.80 3.82
N HIS A 254 -10.24 4.61 4.42
CA HIS A 254 -11.37 3.71 4.09
C HIS A 254 -12.51 3.73 5.11
N GLY A 255 -12.29 4.24 6.33
CA GLY A 255 -13.34 4.34 7.36
C GLY A 255 -13.33 5.62 8.17
N GLY A 256 -12.34 6.49 7.98
CA GLY A 256 -12.16 7.72 8.74
C GLY A 256 -11.46 7.52 10.09
N PRO A 257 -11.05 8.62 10.76
CA PRO A 257 -10.32 8.55 12.03
C PRO A 257 -11.09 7.86 13.17
N ASP A 258 -12.41 8.06 13.26
CA ASP A 258 -13.21 7.47 14.34
C ASP A 258 -13.36 5.96 14.21
N PHE A 259 -13.49 5.46 12.97
CA PHE A 259 -13.43 4.02 12.70
C PHE A 259 -12.07 3.45 13.13
N ALA A 260 -10.97 4.11 12.77
CA ALA A 260 -9.62 3.69 13.15
C ALA A 260 -9.46 3.62 14.67
N ARG A 261 -9.92 4.65 15.42
CA ARG A 261 -9.90 4.67 16.89
C ARG A 261 -10.68 3.49 17.50
N ASN A 262 -11.89 3.24 17.00
CA ASN A 262 -12.73 2.13 17.48
C ASN A 262 -12.09 0.78 17.22
N LEU A 263 -11.49 0.61 16.03
CA LEU A 263 -10.77 -0.62 15.69
C LEU A 263 -9.55 -0.81 16.58
N TYR A 264 -8.71 0.23 16.78
CA TYR A 264 -7.58 0.13 17.71
C TYR A 264 -8.01 -0.20 19.13
N GLY A 265 -9.12 0.35 19.62
CA GLY A 265 -9.67 0.00 20.93
C GLY A 265 -10.06 -1.48 21.03
N THR A 266 -10.60 -2.06 19.96
CA THR A 266 -10.95 -3.50 19.92
C THR A 266 -9.70 -4.39 19.85
N LEU A 267 -8.61 -3.88 19.27
CA LEU A 267 -7.36 -4.60 19.09
C LEU A 267 -6.36 -4.40 20.25
N GLU A 268 -6.69 -3.57 21.24
CA GLU A 268 -5.76 -3.20 22.32
C GLU A 268 -5.38 -4.41 23.16
N ASP A 269 -6.34 -5.18 23.68
CA ASP A 269 -6.07 -6.36 24.50
C ASP A 269 -5.10 -7.37 23.83
N PRO A 270 -5.32 -7.82 22.57
CA PRO A 270 -4.42 -8.77 21.93
C PRO A 270 -3.09 -8.17 21.47
N LEU A 271 -2.97 -6.84 21.33
CA LEU A 271 -1.79 -6.19 20.72
C LEU A 271 -1.06 -5.18 21.62
N ALA A 272 -1.46 -4.99 22.88
CA ALA A 272 -0.85 -4.01 23.79
C ALA A 272 0.65 -4.26 24.05
N TRP A 273 1.14 -5.47 23.80
CA TRP A 273 2.56 -5.82 23.90
C TRP A 273 3.37 -5.44 22.65
N ASP A 274 2.72 -5.10 21.54
CA ASP A 274 3.37 -4.82 20.25
C ASP A 274 3.65 -3.34 20.07
N TYR A 275 4.91 -2.99 19.85
CA TYR A 275 5.30 -1.60 19.60
C TYR A 275 4.67 -1.01 18.33
N HIS A 276 4.48 -1.83 17.27
CA HIS A 276 3.99 -1.35 15.99
C HIS A 276 2.50 -0.99 16.05
N PHE A 277 1.71 -1.71 16.83
CA PHE A 277 0.34 -1.32 17.19
C PHE A 277 0.28 0.08 17.80
N TRP A 278 1.10 0.36 18.82
CA TRP A 278 1.17 1.69 19.44
C TRP A 278 1.68 2.78 18.49
N LEU A 279 2.63 2.44 17.62
CA LEU A 279 3.12 3.35 16.59
C LEU A 279 1.99 3.77 15.65
N GLN A 280 1.20 2.83 15.14
CA GLN A 280 0.09 3.13 14.22
C GLN A 280 -1.02 3.93 14.92
N ARG A 281 -1.34 3.61 16.17
CA ARG A 281 -2.30 4.39 16.97
C ARG A 281 -1.81 5.81 17.25
N GLY A 282 -0.52 5.98 17.58
CA GLY A 282 0.12 7.28 17.76
C GLY A 282 0.11 8.11 16.49
N SER A 283 0.50 7.52 15.36
CA SER A 283 0.51 8.18 14.03
C SER A 283 -0.87 8.72 13.66
N LEU A 284 -1.94 7.96 13.94
CA LEU A 284 -3.32 8.41 13.71
C LEU A 284 -3.62 9.73 14.46
N GLU A 285 -3.25 9.81 15.74
CA GLU A 285 -3.53 10.98 16.56
C GLU A 285 -2.61 12.17 16.23
N VAL A 286 -1.37 11.93 15.75
CA VAL A 286 -0.49 12.98 15.21
C VAL A 286 -1.16 13.68 14.02
N GLU A 287 -1.78 12.91 13.13
CA GLU A 287 -2.31 13.43 11.87
C GLU A 287 -3.74 13.98 12.00
N PHE A 288 -4.61 13.31 12.76
CA PHE A 288 -6.06 13.57 12.76
C PHE A 288 -6.65 13.88 14.14
N GLY A 289 -5.83 14.02 15.19
CA GLY A 289 -6.36 13.91 16.55
C GLY A 289 -5.65 14.71 17.63
N ASP A 290 -5.65 14.15 18.85
CA ASP A 290 -5.13 14.82 20.04
C ASP A 290 -3.64 14.52 20.22
N LEU A 291 -2.81 15.57 20.13
CA LEU A 291 -1.36 15.44 20.28
C LEU A 291 -0.93 14.90 21.65
N LYS A 292 -1.75 15.03 22.70
CA LYS A 292 -1.46 14.43 24.02
C LYS A 292 -1.64 12.91 23.97
N LEU A 293 -2.68 12.43 23.29
CA LEU A 293 -2.87 10.99 23.07
C LEU A 293 -1.79 10.44 22.15
N ALA A 294 -1.45 11.16 21.08
CA ALA A 294 -0.34 10.81 20.20
C ALA A 294 0.96 10.64 20.98
N GLU A 295 1.32 11.61 21.83
CA GLU A 295 2.50 11.55 22.68
C GLU A 295 2.47 10.36 23.64
N HIS A 296 1.33 10.08 24.26
CA HIS A 296 1.18 8.92 25.13
C HIS A 296 1.43 7.61 24.37
N TYR A 297 0.79 7.41 23.21
CA TYR A 297 0.93 6.18 22.43
C TYR A 297 2.35 6.02 21.85
N LEU A 298 2.97 7.09 21.35
CA LEU A 298 4.34 7.04 20.83
C LEU A 298 5.36 6.79 21.94
N ASN A 299 5.15 7.34 23.15
CA ASN A 299 5.99 7.01 24.31
C ASN A 299 5.88 5.53 24.70
N THR A 300 4.67 4.96 24.68
CA THR A 300 4.47 3.51 24.89
C THR A 300 5.17 2.69 23.81
N SER A 301 5.06 3.09 22.55
CA SER A 301 5.76 2.44 21.43
C SER A 301 7.29 2.47 21.63
N ARG A 302 7.86 3.63 21.97
CA ARG A 302 9.29 3.82 22.24
C ARG A 302 9.77 3.03 23.46
N ALA A 303 8.95 2.89 24.50
CA ALA A 303 9.29 2.07 25.67
C ALA A 303 9.43 0.58 25.30
N LEU A 304 8.64 0.10 24.34
CA LEU A 304 8.68 -1.28 23.85
C LEU A 304 9.81 -1.51 22.82
N ALA A 305 10.16 -0.49 22.04
CA ALA A 305 11.21 -0.56 21.01
C ALA A 305 12.01 0.76 20.92
N PRO A 306 12.95 1.01 21.84
CA PRO A 306 13.60 2.32 21.99
C PRO A 306 14.51 2.71 20.82
N ASP A 307 15.00 1.73 20.05
CA ASP A 307 15.93 1.94 18.94
C ASP A 307 15.24 1.87 17.56
N ASP A 308 13.91 1.79 17.49
CA ASP A 308 13.19 1.69 16.22
C ASP A 308 13.11 3.05 15.50
N PRO A 309 13.71 3.16 14.30
CA PRO A 309 13.82 4.45 13.60
C PRO A 309 12.50 4.98 13.06
N TYR A 310 11.46 4.14 12.89
CA TYR A 310 10.14 4.59 12.45
C TYR A 310 9.40 5.30 13.58
N ILE A 311 9.58 4.85 14.82
CA ILE A 311 9.05 5.53 16.00
C ILE A 311 9.70 6.90 16.15
N ASP A 312 11.02 6.97 16.01
CA ASP A 312 11.74 8.25 16.12
C ASP A 312 11.34 9.25 15.04
N ASN A 313 11.09 8.77 13.82
CA ASN A 313 10.59 9.61 12.74
C ASN A 313 9.21 10.18 13.09
N GLU A 314 8.29 9.34 13.56
CA GLU A 314 6.94 9.76 13.90
C GLU A 314 6.92 10.67 15.14
N TYR A 315 7.81 10.44 16.09
CA TYR A 315 7.98 11.32 17.24
C TYR A 315 8.50 12.70 16.82
N ALA A 316 9.43 12.79 15.86
CA ALA A 316 9.85 14.07 15.31
C ALA A 316 8.68 14.80 14.61
N TYR A 317 7.78 14.07 13.95
CA TYR A 317 6.54 14.63 13.42
C TYR A 317 5.65 15.21 14.54
N LEU A 318 5.43 14.46 15.63
CA LEU A 318 4.70 14.95 16.80
C LEU A 318 5.31 16.24 17.37
N LEU A 319 6.63 16.32 17.52
CA LEU A 319 7.30 17.52 18.04
C LEU A 319 7.05 18.75 17.14
N PHE A 320 7.13 18.57 15.83
CA PHE A 320 6.75 19.61 14.88
C PHE A 320 5.29 20.03 15.04
N ARG A 321 4.36 19.09 15.15
CA ARG A 321 2.93 19.37 15.35
C ARG A 321 2.68 20.18 16.62
N LYS A 322 3.30 19.79 17.73
CA LYS A 322 3.21 20.52 19.01
C LYS A 322 3.70 21.97 18.88
N ALA A 323 4.83 22.18 18.19
CA ALA A 323 5.36 23.52 17.92
C ALA A 323 4.43 24.32 17.00
N ILE A 324 3.94 23.73 15.92
CA ILE A 324 3.08 24.38 14.92
C ILE A 324 1.71 24.78 15.49
N ASP A 325 1.16 23.99 16.41
CA ASP A 325 -0.12 24.28 17.06
C ASP A 325 0.02 25.38 18.13
N ASN A 326 1.20 25.53 18.74
CA ASN A 326 1.50 26.59 19.71
C ASN A 326 2.81 27.36 19.39
N PRO A 327 2.86 28.11 18.28
CA PRO A 327 4.11 28.66 17.75
C PRO A 327 4.74 29.74 18.62
N THR A 328 3.97 30.37 19.51
CA THR A 328 4.46 31.41 20.44
C THR A 328 4.88 30.85 21.80
N ALA A 329 4.75 29.54 22.02
CA ALA A 329 5.19 28.91 23.26
C ALA A 329 6.72 28.95 23.34
N GLY A 330 7.28 29.23 24.53
CA GLY A 330 8.74 29.34 24.70
C GLY A 330 9.52 28.06 24.37
N GLU A 331 8.85 26.90 24.37
CA GLU A 331 9.43 25.61 23.99
C GLU A 331 9.36 25.31 22.49
N ALA A 332 8.58 26.04 21.70
CA ALA A 332 8.28 25.68 20.31
C ALA A 332 9.54 25.59 19.43
N GLU A 333 10.47 26.55 19.56
CA GLU A 333 11.75 26.50 18.85
C GLU A 333 12.61 25.31 19.30
N GLY A 334 12.57 24.95 20.58
CA GLY A 334 13.25 23.79 21.14
C GLY A 334 12.75 22.49 20.52
N LEU A 335 11.42 22.33 20.45
CA LEU A 335 10.77 21.17 19.83
C LEU A 335 11.14 21.04 18.35
N VAL A 336 11.11 22.14 17.59
CA VAL A 336 11.52 22.13 16.16
C VAL A 336 12.99 21.77 16.00
N LYS A 337 13.86 22.30 16.86
CA LYS A 337 15.30 21.99 16.82
C LYS A 337 15.54 20.50 17.10
N GLU A 338 14.89 19.95 18.12
CA GLU A 338 14.97 18.52 18.46
C GLU A 338 14.45 17.64 17.31
N ALA A 339 13.27 17.97 16.77
CA ALA A 339 12.69 17.25 15.63
C ALA A 339 13.62 17.26 14.41
N THR A 340 14.19 18.42 14.09
CA THR A 340 15.12 18.58 12.96
C THR A 340 16.37 17.73 13.14
N GLN A 341 16.98 17.76 14.34
CA GLN A 341 18.16 16.96 14.65
C GLN A 341 17.89 15.45 14.54
N SER A 342 16.74 15.01 15.07
CA SER A 342 16.31 13.61 14.97
C SER A 342 16.15 13.18 13.50
N LEU A 343 15.44 13.96 12.69
CA LEU A 343 15.25 13.65 11.27
C LEU A 343 16.55 13.66 10.48
N GLU A 344 17.45 14.62 10.71
CA GLU A 344 18.76 14.64 10.06
C GLU A 344 19.61 13.43 10.44
N TYR A 345 19.55 12.99 11.70
CA TYR A 345 20.19 11.74 12.13
C TYR A 345 19.60 10.54 11.38
N LEU A 346 18.27 10.44 11.29
CA LEU A 346 17.59 9.37 10.56
C LEU A 346 17.95 9.35 9.06
N MET A 347 18.03 10.51 8.40
CA MET A 347 18.45 10.60 6.99
C MET A 347 19.81 9.94 6.71
N SER A 348 20.71 9.97 7.70
CA SER A 348 22.03 9.33 7.64
C SER A 348 21.99 7.82 7.97
N LYS A 349 21.01 7.38 8.77
CA LYS A 349 20.92 6.01 9.30
C LYS A 349 20.06 5.08 8.45
N ILE A 350 18.96 5.58 7.89
CA ILE A 350 17.97 4.76 7.18
C ILE A 350 17.84 5.15 5.70
N ALA A 351 17.64 4.16 4.84
CA ALA A 351 17.48 4.33 3.40
C ALA A 351 16.01 4.47 2.99
N THR A 352 15.32 5.47 3.56
CA THR A 352 13.94 5.84 3.21
C THR A 352 13.80 7.34 2.93
N PRO A 353 12.88 7.76 2.05
CA PRO A 353 12.58 9.19 1.83
C PRO A 353 11.78 9.83 2.98
N TYR A 354 11.17 9.06 3.87
CA TYR A 354 10.20 9.55 4.85
C TYR A 354 10.72 10.68 5.78
N PRO A 355 11.96 10.61 6.31
CA PRO A 355 12.51 11.73 7.10
C PRO A 355 12.59 13.05 6.31
N TYR A 356 12.86 12.97 5.00
CA TYR A 356 12.89 14.15 4.13
C TYR A 356 11.48 14.73 3.94
N HIS A 357 10.46 13.88 3.79
CA HIS A 357 9.06 14.31 3.71
C HIS A 357 8.62 15.05 4.96
N VAL A 358 8.84 14.46 6.14
CA VAL A 358 8.45 15.08 7.42
C VAL A 358 9.18 16.41 7.60
N LEU A 359 10.50 16.44 7.41
CA LEU A 359 11.28 17.67 7.56
C LEU A 359 10.81 18.77 6.60
N GLY A 360 10.57 18.42 5.33
CA GLY A 360 10.14 19.41 4.35
C GLY A 360 8.72 19.92 4.58
N ASN A 361 7.77 19.04 4.86
CA ASN A 361 6.36 19.38 5.01
C ASN A 361 6.14 20.16 6.31
N GLN A 362 6.55 19.58 7.43
CA GLN A 362 6.40 20.21 8.74
C GLN A 362 7.33 21.41 8.90
N GLY A 363 8.54 21.34 8.34
CA GLY A 363 9.44 22.49 8.31
C GLY A 363 8.82 23.67 7.54
N LEU A 364 8.22 23.45 6.37
CA LEU A 364 7.54 24.51 5.63
C LEU A 364 6.36 25.09 6.42
N ALA A 365 5.57 24.25 7.09
CA ALA A 365 4.48 24.70 7.95
C ALA A 365 4.99 25.56 9.14
N TRP A 366 6.08 25.13 9.78
CA TRP A 366 6.75 25.91 10.83
C TRP A 366 7.29 27.23 10.32
N ALA A 367 7.93 27.26 9.16
CA ALA A 367 8.46 28.48 8.56
C ALA A 367 7.37 29.54 8.38
N ARG A 368 6.16 29.12 8.00
CA ARG A 368 5.00 30.00 7.79
C ARG A 368 4.39 30.52 9.10
N ARG A 369 4.32 29.68 10.13
CA ARG A 369 3.57 29.96 11.37
C ARG A 369 4.44 30.41 12.54
N GLY A 370 5.59 29.76 12.71
CA GLY A 370 6.49 29.94 13.85
C GLY A 370 7.52 31.04 13.69
N ILE A 371 7.99 31.30 12.46
CA ILE A 371 9.07 32.26 12.23
C ILE A 371 8.50 33.59 11.75
N GLN A 372 8.57 34.61 12.60
CA GLN A 372 8.04 35.95 12.29
C GLN A 372 8.99 36.79 11.44
N SER A 373 10.30 36.70 11.70
CA SER A 373 11.31 37.48 10.98
C SER A 373 11.49 36.97 9.54
N PRO A 374 11.35 37.82 8.51
CA PRO A 374 11.58 37.43 7.11
C PRO A 374 13.01 36.93 6.87
N ASP A 375 14.00 37.50 7.54
CA ASP A 375 15.41 37.08 7.40
C ASP A 375 15.65 35.69 7.99
N GLU A 376 15.14 35.44 9.20
CA GLU A 376 15.24 34.13 9.86
C GLU A 376 14.47 33.08 9.07
N ARG A 377 13.28 33.42 8.57
CA ARG A 377 12.47 32.54 7.72
C ARG A 377 13.22 32.20 6.43
N GLY A 378 13.85 33.18 5.79
CA GLY A 378 14.67 32.96 4.61
C GLY A 378 15.92 32.11 4.87
N LYS A 379 16.57 32.25 6.02
CA LYS A 379 17.68 31.37 6.44
C LYS A 379 17.18 29.94 6.67
N TYR A 380 16.07 29.77 7.36
CA TYR A 380 15.50 28.46 7.65
C TYR A 380 15.04 27.72 6.38
N LEU A 381 14.32 28.40 5.47
CA LEU A 381 13.88 27.82 4.20
C LEU A 381 15.06 27.40 3.30
N ARG A 382 16.17 28.13 3.30
CA ARG A 382 17.39 27.72 2.58
C ARG A 382 17.97 26.42 3.14
N THR A 383 17.99 26.26 4.45
CA THR A 383 18.42 25.00 5.09
C THR A 383 17.53 23.84 4.69
N LEU A 384 16.21 24.03 4.72
CA LEU A 384 15.25 23.01 4.28
C LEU A 384 15.41 22.67 2.79
N GLN A 385 15.58 23.68 1.93
CA GLN A 385 15.80 23.50 0.50
C GLN A 385 17.01 22.60 0.24
N ARG A 386 18.16 22.87 0.90
CA ARG A 386 19.36 22.05 0.76
C ARG A 386 19.11 20.58 1.12
N ARG A 387 18.40 20.33 2.23
CA ARG A 387 18.07 18.96 2.65
C ARG A 387 17.13 18.25 1.68
N LEU A 388 16.13 18.95 1.14
CA LEU A 388 15.25 18.36 0.13
C LEU A 388 15.94 18.15 -1.22
N GLU A 389 16.91 18.97 -1.59
CA GLU A 389 17.75 18.74 -2.78
C GLU A 389 18.59 17.47 -2.61
N GLU A 390 19.21 17.28 -1.44
CA GLU A 390 19.87 16.00 -1.08
C GLU A 390 18.90 14.82 -1.17
N GLY A 391 17.69 14.96 -0.63
CA GLY A 391 16.63 13.94 -0.69
C GLY A 391 16.19 13.61 -2.12
N CYS A 392 15.95 14.62 -2.96
CA CYS A 392 15.57 14.44 -4.37
C CYS A 392 16.69 13.79 -5.18
N ALA A 393 17.96 14.10 -4.88
CA ALA A 393 19.09 13.46 -5.52
C ALA A 393 19.20 11.98 -5.13
N LYS A 394 18.98 11.66 -3.85
CA LYS A 394 19.02 10.29 -3.32
C LYS A 394 17.82 9.44 -3.77
N TYR A 395 16.65 10.06 -3.89
CA TYR A 395 15.39 9.41 -4.27
C TYR A 395 14.77 10.09 -5.49
N PRO A 396 15.39 9.96 -6.68
CA PRO A 396 15.02 10.75 -7.84
C PRO A 396 13.58 10.52 -8.28
N LYS A 397 12.98 9.35 -8.02
CA LYS A 397 11.63 9.00 -8.48
C LYS A 397 10.49 9.43 -7.54
N GLU A 398 10.81 9.95 -6.34
CA GLU A 398 9.81 10.39 -5.37
C GLU A 398 9.20 11.73 -5.78
N VAL A 399 8.02 11.67 -6.40
CA VAL A 399 7.33 12.85 -6.96
C VAL A 399 6.96 13.86 -5.88
N GLU A 400 6.49 13.36 -4.72
CA GLU A 400 6.08 14.19 -3.59
C GLU A 400 7.25 15.02 -3.01
N LEU A 401 8.48 14.48 -2.96
CA LEU A 401 9.66 15.25 -2.53
C LEU A 401 9.94 16.41 -3.47
N ARG A 402 9.81 16.20 -4.79
CA ARG A 402 10.01 17.26 -5.77
C ARG A 402 8.95 18.35 -5.66
N GLN A 403 7.68 17.96 -5.51
CA GLN A 403 6.57 18.90 -5.30
C GLN A 403 6.79 19.73 -4.03
N LEU A 404 7.29 19.09 -2.97
CA LEU A 404 7.61 19.75 -1.72
C LEU A 404 8.79 20.73 -1.86
N LEU A 405 9.85 20.32 -2.56
CA LEU A 405 10.98 21.20 -2.89
C LEU A 405 10.52 22.44 -3.67
N ASP A 406 9.65 22.26 -4.66
CA ASP A 406 9.06 23.36 -5.42
C ASP A 406 8.18 24.26 -4.55
N GLY A 407 7.49 23.68 -3.55
CA GLY A 407 6.77 24.43 -2.52
C GLY A 407 7.69 25.32 -1.69
N ILE A 408 8.82 24.78 -1.22
CA ILE A 408 9.82 25.53 -0.44
C ILE A 408 10.46 26.64 -1.29
N LYS A 409 10.82 26.35 -2.54
CA LYS A 409 11.39 27.34 -3.46
C LYS A 409 10.43 28.51 -3.70
N ARG A 410 9.14 28.22 -3.91
CA ARG A 410 8.10 29.26 -4.05
C ARG A 410 7.97 30.12 -2.81
N GLU A 411 7.97 29.52 -1.63
CA GLU A 411 7.92 30.25 -0.35
C GLU A 411 9.18 31.11 -0.13
N TYR A 412 10.34 30.62 -0.53
CA TYR A 412 11.58 31.41 -0.44
C TYR A 412 11.56 32.63 -1.37
N LEU A 413 11.07 32.45 -2.61
CA LEU A 413 10.95 33.53 -3.59
C LEU A 413 9.95 34.62 -3.17
N SER A 414 8.84 34.25 -2.51
CA SER A 414 7.86 35.23 -2.02
C SER A 414 8.41 36.16 -0.93
N ILE A 415 9.43 35.71 -0.20
CA ILE A 415 10.14 36.52 0.79
C ILE A 415 11.21 37.39 0.12
N ALA A 416 11.91 36.85 -0.89
CA ALA A 416 13.02 37.53 -1.55
C ALA A 416 12.59 38.62 -2.54
N VAL A 417 11.40 38.51 -3.14
CA VAL A 417 10.85 39.48 -4.09
C VAL A 417 9.69 40.25 -3.42
N PRO A 418 9.90 41.51 -2.97
CA PRO A 418 8.79 42.30 -2.45
C PRO A 418 7.74 42.49 -3.54
N GLN A 419 6.49 42.08 -3.28
CA GLN A 419 5.38 42.32 -4.19
C GLN A 419 5.24 43.82 -4.42
N ARG A 420 5.57 44.29 -5.63
CA ARG A 420 5.18 45.61 -6.09
C ARG A 420 3.65 45.60 -6.22
N ALA A 421 2.97 46.24 -5.28
CA ALA A 421 1.56 46.58 -5.44
C ALA A 421 1.42 47.47 -6.69
N PHE A 422 0.54 47.07 -7.61
CA PHE A 422 0.09 47.92 -8.72
C PHE A 422 -1.01 48.85 -8.26
#